data_AF-A0A9D6LGP3-F1
#
_entry.id   AF-A0A9D6LGP3-F1
#
_cell.length_a   1.000
_cell.length_b   1.000
_cell.length_c   1.000
_cell.angle_alpha   90.00
_cell.angle_beta   90.00
_cell.angle_gamma   90.00
#
_symmetry.space_group_name_H-M   'P 1'
#
loop_
_entity.id
_entity.type
_entity.pdbx_description
1 polymer ?
#
loop_
_entity_poly.entity_id
_entity_poly.type
_entity_poly.pdbx_seq_one_letter_code
_entity_poly.pdbx_strand_id
1 'polypeptide(L)'
;MDPQIDSKLFHDFHQKIAMPLRPPLASRRLLEEFSDIDVTAEAVARIIQGNQYLEHLLVNEIKALGMKENTPKLQGAIALFGMSRTRDFICALQILRQIGGRHPSADKNGRSTLKPAEYVKFAQRTEELVSARLLKYPDTAYAAGLLFDRLLAIARENFGDPDGFVDYAAEIHKHGVRTALVAIELAKAMKATGSPLHGTFGSSKYLFAACLIHDAGKLVLELLYPKTKPNAYAAFRQAVAEKPVSRAIRHFVEQSLFGYSHEHYSAQLAQHFQLFRPVERALLFHHDPYGARAAGKETHQLALLLAVASNVATTFRVPRDTADPIFNAWLTPEVKELSLARSALLAVVQKVSESGLS
;
A
#
# COMPACT_ATOMS: atom_id res chain seq x y z
N MET A 1 2.06 12.30 27.33
CA MET A 1 2.68 10.96 27.25
C MET A 1 4.16 11.18 27.09
N ASP A 2 4.94 10.64 28.01
CA ASP A 2 6.39 10.72 27.99
C ASP A 2 6.92 9.87 26.81
N PRO A 3 7.62 10.42 25.81
CA PRO A 3 7.99 9.71 24.58
C PRO A 3 9.17 8.74 24.75
N GLN A 4 9.59 8.42 25.99
CA GLN A 4 10.80 7.64 26.27
C GLN A 4 10.61 6.13 26.39
N ILE A 5 9.43 5.57 26.13
CA ILE A 5 9.32 4.14 25.78
C ILE A 5 9.59 3.99 24.27
N ASP A 6 10.70 4.55 23.81
CA ASP A 6 11.27 4.22 22.52
C ASP A 6 11.99 2.89 22.75
N SER A 7 11.22 1.79 22.69
CA SER A 7 11.84 0.48 22.85
C SER A 7 12.92 0.38 21.79
N LYS A 8 14.12 -0.07 22.18
CA LYS A 8 15.27 -0.25 21.26
C LYS A 8 14.88 -1.01 19.97
N LEU A 9 13.79 -1.78 20.03
CA LEU A 9 13.20 -2.51 18.91
C LEU A 9 12.58 -1.58 17.85
N PHE A 10 11.91 -0.48 18.23
CA PHE A 10 11.34 0.48 17.28
C PHE A 10 12.30 1.60 16.90
N HIS A 11 13.42 1.75 17.60
CA HIS A 11 14.42 2.76 17.28
C HIS A 11 14.90 2.66 15.82
N ASP A 12 15.33 1.46 15.40
CA ASP A 12 15.75 1.21 14.02
C ASP A 12 14.60 1.44 13.03
N PHE A 13 13.37 1.07 13.39
CA PHE A 13 12.20 1.32 12.57
C PHE A 13 11.97 2.82 12.35
N HIS A 14 11.90 3.63 13.41
CA HIS A 14 11.66 5.07 13.31
C HIS A 14 12.82 5.81 12.64
N GLN A 15 14.06 5.39 12.90
CA GLN A 15 15.23 6.04 12.30
C GLN A 15 15.44 5.67 10.84
N LYS A 16 15.24 4.41 10.45
CA LYS A 16 15.63 3.92 9.12
C LYS A 16 14.46 3.75 8.16
N ILE A 17 13.23 3.55 8.67
CA ILE A 17 12.08 3.17 7.84
C ILE A 17 10.98 4.23 7.95
N ALA A 18 10.54 4.53 9.15
CA ALA A 18 9.46 5.48 9.44
C ALA A 18 9.95 6.92 9.67
N MET A 19 10.97 7.33 8.90
CA MET A 19 11.48 8.69 8.93
C MET A 19 10.34 9.69 8.67
N PRO A 20 10.16 10.71 9.53
CA PRO A 20 9.09 11.69 9.39
C PRO A 20 9.06 12.30 7.98
N LEU A 21 7.92 12.17 7.33
CA LEU A 21 7.63 12.85 6.08
C LEU A 21 7.52 14.34 6.33
N ARG A 22 8.54 15.10 5.94
CA ARG A 22 8.54 16.57 5.91
C ARG A 22 8.70 17.07 4.48
N PRO A 23 7.73 16.81 3.58
CA PRO A 23 7.79 17.38 2.24
C PRO A 23 7.84 18.91 2.31
N PRO A 24 8.59 19.57 1.42
CA PRO A 24 8.50 21.02 1.27
C PRO A 24 7.05 21.45 1.10
N LEU A 25 6.68 22.64 1.61
CA LEU A 25 5.29 23.12 1.61
C LEU A 25 4.62 23.03 0.24
N ALA A 26 5.33 23.37 -0.83
CA ALA A 26 4.81 23.27 -2.20
C ALA A 26 4.45 21.82 -2.59
N SER A 27 5.30 20.85 -2.26
CA SER A 27 5.05 19.43 -2.53
C SER A 27 3.88 18.89 -1.71
N ARG A 28 3.75 19.31 -0.44
CA ARG A 28 2.59 18.98 0.37
C ARG A 28 1.29 19.49 -0.25
N ARG A 29 1.25 20.78 -0.59
CA ARG A 29 0.08 21.42 -1.24
C ARG A 29 -0.27 20.75 -2.56
N LEU A 30 0.74 20.40 -3.37
CA LEU A 30 0.52 19.68 -4.62
C LEU A 30 -0.15 18.32 -4.39
N LEU A 31 0.32 17.54 -3.41
CA LEU A 31 -0.27 16.26 -3.08
C LEU A 31 -1.69 16.40 -2.49
N GLU A 32 -1.95 17.48 -1.74
CA GLU A 32 -3.29 17.82 -1.26
C GLU A 32 -4.23 18.15 -2.44
N GLU A 33 -3.79 18.98 -3.40
CA GLU A 33 -4.57 19.26 -4.62
C GLU A 33 -4.82 18.00 -5.45
N PHE A 34 -3.85 17.11 -5.63
CA PHE A 34 -4.03 15.86 -6.37
C PHE A 34 -4.98 14.87 -5.68
N SER A 35 -5.39 15.13 -4.43
CA SER A 35 -6.44 14.36 -3.75
C SER A 35 -7.85 14.85 -4.08
N ASP A 36 -7.98 16.03 -4.71
CA ASP A 36 -9.24 16.54 -5.23
C ASP A 36 -9.55 15.94 -6.60
N ILE A 37 -10.80 15.54 -6.81
CA ILE A 37 -11.30 14.98 -8.08
C ILE A 37 -11.33 16.06 -9.17
N ASP A 38 -11.49 17.33 -8.77
CA ASP A 38 -11.64 18.47 -9.68
C ASP A 38 -10.32 19.24 -9.89
N VAL A 39 -9.18 18.61 -9.57
CA VAL A 39 -7.86 19.25 -9.69
C VAL A 39 -7.58 19.73 -11.11
N THR A 40 -7.20 21.00 -11.24
CA THR A 40 -6.92 21.63 -12.54
C THR A 40 -5.42 21.84 -12.76
N ALA A 41 -4.99 21.85 -14.02
CA ALA A 41 -3.61 22.19 -14.38
C ALA A 41 -3.22 23.60 -13.92
N GLU A 42 -4.17 24.52 -13.82
CA GLU A 42 -3.94 25.88 -13.32
C GLU A 42 -3.64 25.90 -11.81
N ALA A 43 -4.42 25.16 -11.00
CA ALA A 43 -4.17 25.03 -9.57
C ALA A 43 -2.78 24.44 -9.30
N VAL A 44 -2.43 23.36 -10.00
CA VAL A 44 -1.11 22.72 -9.93
C VAL A 44 -0.01 23.68 -10.39
N ALA A 45 -0.20 24.39 -11.51
CA ALA A 45 0.78 25.37 -12.00
C ALA A 45 1.07 26.48 -10.98
N ARG A 46 0.03 27.05 -10.36
CA ARG A 46 0.19 28.11 -9.35
C ARG A 46 1.04 27.67 -8.16
N ILE A 47 0.88 26.43 -7.69
CA ILE A 47 1.68 25.91 -6.59
C ILE A 47 3.13 25.67 -7.02
N ILE A 48 3.34 25.12 -8.23
CA ILE A 48 4.68 24.88 -8.76
C ILE A 48 5.44 26.20 -9.00
N GLN A 49 4.78 27.24 -9.51
CA GLN A 49 5.36 28.58 -9.67
C GLN A 49 5.82 29.20 -8.35
N GLY A 50 5.17 28.84 -7.23
CA GLY A 50 5.63 29.20 -5.89
C GLY A 50 6.94 28.52 -5.46
N ASN A 51 7.50 27.62 -6.28
CA ASN A 51 8.71 26.87 -6.00
C ASN A 51 9.59 26.75 -7.25
N GLN A 52 10.50 27.72 -7.43
CA GLN A 52 11.41 27.79 -8.59
C GLN A 52 12.19 26.50 -8.86
N TYR A 53 12.54 25.74 -7.81
CA TYR A 53 13.23 24.46 -7.95
C TYR A 53 12.35 23.40 -8.63
N LEU A 54 11.10 23.25 -8.19
CA LEU A 54 10.14 22.33 -8.82
C LEU A 54 9.78 22.77 -10.24
N GLU A 55 9.57 24.08 -10.44
CA GLU A 55 9.28 24.65 -11.75
C GLU A 55 10.40 24.36 -12.75
N HIS A 56 11.65 24.68 -12.39
CA HIS A 56 12.80 24.44 -13.25
C HIS A 56 12.94 22.96 -13.64
N LEU A 57 12.83 22.05 -12.68
CA LEU A 57 12.94 20.61 -12.94
C LEU A 57 11.81 20.10 -13.84
N LEU A 58 10.57 20.50 -13.58
CA LEU A 58 9.43 20.07 -14.38
C LEU A 58 9.51 20.64 -15.81
N VAL A 59 9.88 21.90 -15.97
CA VAL A 59 10.04 22.53 -17.29
C VAL A 59 11.13 21.84 -18.10
N ASN A 60 12.25 21.46 -17.47
CA ASN A 60 13.32 20.71 -18.16
C ASN A 60 12.85 19.31 -18.58
N GLU A 61 12.08 18.64 -17.74
CA GLU A 61 11.48 17.34 -18.08
C GLU A 61 10.52 17.46 -19.28
N ILE A 62 9.69 18.50 -19.31
CA ILE A 62 8.76 18.75 -20.42
C ILE A 62 9.51 19.09 -21.71
N LYS A 63 10.55 19.93 -21.63
CA LYS A 63 11.40 20.26 -22.78
C LYS A 63 12.10 19.02 -23.35
N ALA A 64 12.51 18.08 -22.49
CA ALA A 64 13.16 16.85 -22.88
C ALA A 64 12.29 15.96 -23.79
N LEU A 65 10.96 16.10 -23.72
CA LEU A 65 9.99 15.43 -24.59
C LEU A 65 9.90 16.01 -26.01
N GLY A 66 10.73 17.01 -26.35
CA GLY A 66 10.83 17.55 -27.72
C GLY A 66 9.92 18.74 -28.02
N MET A 67 9.33 19.36 -27.00
CA MET A 67 8.47 20.54 -27.15
C MET A 67 9.32 21.82 -27.33
N LYS A 68 9.91 22.00 -28.52
CA LYS A 68 11.02 22.96 -28.73
C LYS A 68 10.65 24.40 -29.14
N GLU A 69 9.45 24.68 -29.67
CA GLU A 69 9.27 25.97 -30.39
C GLU A 69 8.29 26.98 -29.80
N ASN A 70 7.47 26.62 -28.81
CA ASN A 70 6.73 27.59 -28.00
C ASN A 70 6.46 26.94 -26.65
N THR A 71 7.27 27.22 -25.62
CA THR A 71 7.00 26.66 -24.29
C THR A 71 5.68 27.27 -23.83
N PRO A 72 4.59 26.49 -23.71
CA PRO A 72 3.33 27.02 -23.22
C PRO A 72 3.56 27.60 -21.83
N LYS A 73 2.69 28.52 -21.39
CA LYS A 73 2.59 28.86 -19.96
C LYS A 73 2.57 27.55 -19.15
N LEU A 74 3.15 27.53 -17.95
CA LEU A 74 3.34 26.29 -17.17
C LEU A 74 2.08 25.42 -17.09
N GLN A 75 0.90 26.02 -16.97
CA GLN A 75 -0.40 25.34 -17.06
C GLN A 75 -0.57 24.49 -18.34
N GLY A 76 -0.31 25.09 -19.51
CA GLY A 76 -0.37 24.37 -20.79
C GLY A 76 0.71 23.29 -20.89
N ALA A 77 1.89 23.53 -20.30
CA ALA A 77 2.96 22.55 -20.23
C ALA A 77 2.55 21.33 -19.36
N ILE A 78 1.94 21.55 -18.20
CA ILE A 78 1.38 20.51 -17.32
C ILE A 78 0.26 19.74 -18.02
N ALA A 79 -0.64 20.45 -18.73
CA ALA A 79 -1.71 19.81 -19.48
C ALA A 79 -1.17 18.86 -20.57
N LEU A 80 -0.11 19.27 -21.27
CA LEU A 80 0.56 18.46 -22.29
C LEU A 80 1.37 17.31 -21.69
N PHE A 81 2.01 17.54 -20.54
CA PHE A 81 2.74 16.49 -19.80
C PHE A 81 1.77 15.45 -19.22
N GLY A 82 0.56 15.87 -18.84
CA GLY A 82 -0.46 15.08 -18.20
C GLY A 82 -0.44 15.20 -16.67
N MET A 83 -1.62 15.27 -16.06
CA MET A 83 -1.77 15.42 -14.61
C MET A 83 -1.17 14.24 -13.84
N SER A 84 -1.44 13.00 -14.26
CA SER A 84 -0.87 11.81 -13.62
C SER A 84 0.65 11.77 -13.71
N ARG A 85 1.25 12.10 -14.87
CA ARG A 85 2.71 12.17 -15.03
C ARG A 85 3.33 13.27 -14.18
N THR A 86 2.66 14.40 -14.04
CA THR A 86 3.08 15.50 -13.16
C THR A 86 3.12 15.03 -11.70
N ARG A 87 2.05 14.38 -11.23
CA ARG A 87 1.98 13.78 -9.88
C ARG A 87 3.10 12.77 -9.66
N ASP A 88 3.29 11.85 -10.60
CA ASP A 88 4.31 10.80 -10.53
C ASP A 88 5.73 11.39 -10.46
N PHE A 89 6.02 12.41 -11.27
CA PHE A 89 7.27 13.14 -11.21
C PHE A 89 7.51 13.78 -9.84
N ILE A 90 6.50 14.44 -9.27
CA ILE A 90 6.59 15.07 -7.95
C ILE A 90 6.82 14.00 -6.86
N CYS A 91 6.06 12.90 -6.88
CA CYS A 91 6.19 11.79 -5.93
C CYS A 91 7.60 11.17 -6.00
N ALA A 92 8.07 10.85 -7.21
CA ALA A 92 9.41 10.31 -7.43
C ALA A 92 10.51 11.24 -6.92
N LEU A 93 10.38 12.54 -7.21
CA LEU A 93 11.30 13.56 -6.73
C LEU A 93 11.31 13.66 -5.19
N GLN A 94 10.15 13.55 -4.54
CA GLN A 94 10.07 13.52 -3.08
C GLN A 94 10.75 12.29 -2.49
N ILE A 95 10.52 11.11 -3.07
CA ILE A 95 11.18 9.87 -2.63
C ILE A 95 12.70 10.01 -2.75
N LEU A 96 13.21 10.43 -3.91
CA LEU A 96 14.64 10.61 -4.14
C LEU A 96 15.27 11.58 -3.14
N ARG A 97 14.62 12.72 -2.87
CA ARG A 97 15.16 13.76 -1.98
C ARG A 97 15.10 13.37 -0.51
N GLN A 98 13.97 12.80 -0.08
CA GLN A 98 13.74 12.52 1.34
C GLN A 98 14.44 11.25 1.81
N ILE A 99 14.55 10.25 0.93
CA ILE A 99 15.14 8.96 1.28
C ILE A 99 16.58 8.89 0.80
N GLY A 100 16.85 9.26 -0.46
CA GLY A 100 18.20 9.26 -1.00
C GLY A 100 19.04 10.48 -0.64
N GLY A 101 18.46 11.51 -0.01
CA GLY A 101 19.18 12.73 0.40
C GLY A 101 19.81 13.52 -0.75
N ARG A 102 19.37 13.27 -2.00
CA ARG A 102 20.01 13.79 -3.22
C ARG A 102 19.02 14.43 -4.17
N HIS A 103 19.55 15.27 -5.06
CA HIS A 103 18.79 15.91 -6.13
C HIS A 103 18.99 15.14 -7.45
N PRO A 104 18.02 15.17 -8.38
CA PRO A 104 18.26 14.71 -9.73
C PRO A 104 19.44 15.45 -10.34
N SER A 105 20.38 14.72 -10.93
CA SER A 105 21.40 15.30 -11.80
C SER A 105 20.82 15.53 -13.20
N ALA A 106 21.49 16.36 -14.00
CA ALA A 106 21.22 16.47 -15.43
C ALA A 106 22.23 15.64 -16.20
N ASP A 107 21.81 14.98 -17.28
CA ASP A 107 22.70 14.34 -18.24
C ASP A 107 23.42 15.39 -19.12
N LYS A 108 24.29 14.93 -20.02
CA LYS A 108 25.02 15.80 -20.96
C LYS A 108 24.12 16.64 -21.89
N ASN A 109 22.85 16.30 -22.01
CA ASN A 109 21.85 17.00 -22.81
C ASN A 109 20.93 17.88 -21.95
N GLY A 110 21.21 18.03 -20.65
CA GLY A 110 20.39 18.78 -19.71
C GLY A 110 19.11 18.05 -19.27
N ARG A 111 18.95 16.75 -19.60
CA ARG A 111 17.78 15.96 -19.18
C ARG A 111 17.94 15.47 -17.76
N SER A 112 16.85 15.48 -16.99
CA SER A 112 16.86 14.92 -15.64
C SER A 112 17.26 13.44 -15.68
N THR A 113 18.13 13.02 -14.76
CA THR A 113 18.43 11.59 -14.56
C THR A 113 17.34 10.89 -13.75
N LEU A 114 16.38 11.63 -13.19
CA LEU A 114 15.25 11.04 -12.50
C LEU A 114 14.34 10.36 -13.52
N LYS A 115 14.09 9.07 -13.32
CA LYS A 115 13.09 8.31 -14.08
C LYS A 115 11.90 8.02 -13.16
N PRO A 116 10.81 8.81 -13.21
CA PRO A 116 9.73 8.68 -12.24
C PRO A 116 9.17 7.26 -12.11
N ALA A 117 9.02 6.54 -13.23
CA ALA A 117 8.51 5.17 -13.25
C ALA A 117 9.34 4.17 -12.41
N GLU A 118 10.63 4.43 -12.15
CA GLU A 118 11.47 3.58 -11.28
C GLU A 118 11.20 3.80 -9.79
N TYR A 119 10.53 4.91 -9.43
CA TYR A 119 10.23 5.34 -8.06
C TYR A 119 8.73 5.30 -7.71
N VAL A 120 7.84 5.08 -8.68
CA VAL A 120 6.38 4.99 -8.45
C VAL A 120 5.73 3.79 -9.15
N LYS A 121 6.51 2.71 -9.32
CA LYS A 121 6.10 1.52 -10.09
C LYS A 121 4.88 0.83 -9.50
N PHE A 122 4.86 0.60 -8.19
CA PHE A 122 3.73 -0.03 -7.52
C PHE A 122 2.51 0.90 -7.48
N ALA A 123 2.73 2.20 -7.27
CA ALA A 123 1.68 3.21 -7.30
C ALA A 123 0.94 3.23 -8.66
N GLN A 124 1.70 3.35 -9.76
CA GLN A 124 1.16 3.34 -11.13
C GLN A 124 0.43 2.03 -11.43
N ARG A 125 1.06 0.88 -11.17
CA ARG A 125 0.44 -0.45 -11.42
C ARG A 125 -0.88 -0.61 -10.65
N THR A 126 -0.92 -0.11 -9.41
CA THR A 126 -2.12 -0.20 -8.57
C THR A 126 -3.24 0.70 -9.10
N GLU A 127 -2.92 1.94 -9.46
CA GLU A 127 -3.88 2.87 -10.03
C GLU A 127 -4.44 2.38 -11.37
N GLU A 128 -3.57 1.88 -12.25
CA GLU A 128 -3.95 1.29 -13.55
C GLU A 128 -4.93 0.13 -13.34
N LEU A 129 -4.65 -0.76 -12.38
CA LEU A 129 -5.52 -1.88 -12.06
C LEU A 129 -6.89 -1.44 -11.52
N VAL A 130 -6.91 -0.46 -10.61
CA VAL A 130 -8.15 0.07 -10.02
C VAL A 130 -8.98 0.78 -11.09
N SER A 131 -8.33 1.57 -11.93
CA SER A 131 -8.97 2.32 -13.03
C SER A 131 -9.52 1.40 -14.12
N ALA A 132 -8.74 0.41 -14.57
CA ALA A 132 -9.17 -0.57 -15.57
C ALA A 132 -10.38 -1.40 -15.12
N ARG A 133 -10.59 -1.52 -13.80
CA ARG A 133 -11.73 -2.22 -13.19
C ARG A 133 -12.87 -1.29 -12.76
N LEU A 134 -12.77 0.01 -13.06
CA LEU A 134 -13.75 1.03 -12.66
C LEU A 134 -14.04 1.00 -11.15
N LEU A 135 -13.03 0.68 -10.36
CA LEU A 135 -13.12 0.68 -8.90
C LEU A 135 -13.02 2.13 -8.39
N LYS A 136 -13.66 2.39 -7.26
CA LYS A 136 -13.64 3.72 -6.64
C LYS A 136 -12.29 3.99 -5.97
N TYR A 137 -11.95 5.27 -5.83
CA TYR A 137 -10.79 5.78 -5.08
C TYR A 137 -9.41 5.35 -5.62
N PRO A 138 -9.12 5.53 -6.92
CA PRO A 138 -7.81 5.23 -7.53
C PRO A 138 -6.65 5.97 -6.86
N ASP A 139 -6.89 7.18 -6.37
CA ASP A 139 -6.01 8.04 -5.59
C ASP A 139 -5.56 7.39 -4.26
N THR A 140 -6.50 6.84 -3.49
CA THR A 140 -6.16 6.14 -2.24
C THR A 140 -5.43 4.82 -2.51
N ALA A 141 -5.74 4.14 -3.62
CA ALA A 141 -5.04 2.95 -4.06
C ALA A 141 -3.61 3.24 -4.58
N TYR A 142 -3.44 4.33 -5.36
CA TYR A 142 -2.14 4.85 -5.79
C TYR A 142 -1.25 5.12 -4.58
N ALA A 143 -1.77 5.80 -3.56
CA ALA A 143 -1.02 6.10 -2.35
C ALA A 143 -0.59 4.82 -1.60
N ALA A 144 -1.40 3.76 -1.65
CA ALA A 144 -1.05 2.49 -1.03
C ALA A 144 0.08 1.79 -1.81
N GLY A 145 0.06 1.85 -3.15
CA GLY A 145 1.19 1.42 -3.98
C GLY A 145 2.45 2.25 -3.72
N LEU A 146 2.31 3.57 -3.54
CA LEU A 146 3.42 4.48 -3.23
C LEU A 146 4.13 4.12 -1.91
N LEU A 147 3.41 3.55 -0.94
CA LEU A 147 4.02 3.02 0.29
C LEU A 147 5.03 1.90 -0.03
N PHE A 148 4.71 1.00 -0.96
CA PHE A 148 5.64 -0.06 -1.40
C PHE A 148 6.84 0.54 -2.13
N ASP A 149 6.62 1.50 -3.03
CA ASP A 149 7.72 2.17 -3.73
C ASP A 149 8.66 2.90 -2.77
N ARG A 150 8.09 3.52 -1.72
CA ARG A 150 8.85 4.14 -0.63
C ARG A 150 9.69 3.12 0.13
N LEU A 151 9.13 1.96 0.46
CA LEU A 151 9.86 0.87 1.12
C LEU A 151 11.00 0.33 0.25
N LEU A 152 10.81 0.24 -1.07
CA LEU A 152 11.91 -0.10 -2.00
C LEU A 152 13.03 0.94 -1.99
N ALA A 153 12.68 2.22 -2.03
CA ALA A 153 13.68 3.29 -1.96
C ALA A 153 14.44 3.25 -0.63
N ILE A 154 13.75 3.02 0.49
CA ILE A 154 14.38 2.85 1.82
C ILE A 154 15.33 1.65 1.80
N ALA A 155 14.91 0.51 1.25
CA ALA A 155 15.75 -0.68 1.17
C ALA A 155 17.06 -0.41 0.42
N ARG A 156 16.99 0.29 -0.72
CA ARG A 156 18.17 0.66 -1.51
C ARG A 156 19.10 1.60 -0.76
N GLU A 157 18.56 2.70 -0.25
CA GLU A 157 19.38 3.79 0.32
C GLU A 157 19.88 3.48 1.74
N ASN A 158 19.08 2.78 2.56
CA ASN A 158 19.39 2.56 3.98
C ASN A 158 19.87 1.12 4.30
N PHE A 159 19.62 0.16 3.40
CA PHE A 159 19.92 -1.26 3.63
C PHE A 159 20.74 -1.92 2.51
N GLY A 160 21.18 -1.16 1.51
CA GLY A 160 22.07 -1.66 0.45
C GLY A 160 21.41 -2.61 -0.54
N ASP A 161 20.10 -2.47 -0.76
CA ASP A 161 19.28 -3.27 -1.70
C ASP A 161 19.37 -4.80 -1.45
N PRO A 162 18.76 -5.30 -0.36
CA PRO A 162 18.89 -6.70 0.02
C PRO A 162 18.44 -7.67 -1.08
N ASP A 163 19.23 -8.71 -1.32
CA ASP A 163 18.96 -9.72 -2.36
C ASP A 163 17.55 -10.30 -2.27
N GLY A 164 16.78 -10.16 -3.35
CA GLY A 164 15.42 -10.67 -3.48
C GLY A 164 14.35 -9.80 -2.80
N PHE A 165 14.70 -8.64 -2.24
CA PHE A 165 13.73 -7.75 -1.59
C PHE A 165 12.68 -7.22 -2.57
N VAL A 166 13.09 -6.87 -3.79
CA VAL A 166 12.17 -6.37 -4.84
C VAL A 166 11.14 -7.44 -5.23
N ASP A 167 11.57 -8.68 -5.41
CA ASP A 167 10.68 -9.79 -5.74
C ASP A 167 9.74 -10.08 -4.58
N TYR A 168 10.25 -10.07 -3.35
CA TYR A 168 9.41 -10.26 -2.17
C TYR A 168 8.39 -9.13 -1.98
N ALA A 169 8.77 -7.87 -2.22
CA ALA A 169 7.85 -6.75 -2.25
C ALA A 169 6.75 -6.93 -3.31
N ALA A 170 7.10 -7.45 -4.49
CA ALA A 170 6.14 -7.73 -5.55
C ALA A 170 5.18 -8.87 -5.18
N GLU A 171 5.64 -9.90 -4.47
CA GLU A 171 4.80 -10.97 -3.93
C GLU A 171 3.81 -10.45 -2.89
N ILE A 172 4.28 -9.65 -1.92
CA ILE A 172 3.43 -9.04 -0.89
C ILE A 172 2.41 -8.09 -1.53
N HIS A 173 2.84 -7.28 -2.50
CA HIS A 173 1.94 -6.41 -3.26
C HIS A 173 0.87 -7.22 -4.02
N LYS A 174 1.27 -8.29 -4.72
CA LYS A 174 0.33 -9.19 -5.43
C LYS A 174 -0.69 -9.80 -4.46
N HIS A 175 -0.25 -10.27 -3.30
CA HIS A 175 -1.14 -10.80 -2.26
C HIS A 175 -2.11 -9.73 -1.73
N GLY A 176 -1.62 -8.51 -1.47
CA GLY A 176 -2.44 -7.38 -1.04
C GLY A 176 -3.49 -6.97 -2.07
N VAL A 177 -3.13 -6.90 -3.36
CA VAL A 177 -4.08 -6.62 -4.46
C VAL A 177 -5.18 -7.68 -4.51
N ARG A 178 -4.80 -8.97 -4.44
CA ARG A 178 -5.77 -10.06 -4.44
C ARG A 178 -6.71 -9.97 -3.23
N THR A 179 -6.15 -9.71 -2.04
CA THR A 179 -6.91 -9.49 -0.81
C THR A 179 -7.90 -8.34 -0.97
N ALA A 180 -7.48 -7.22 -1.56
CA ALA A 180 -8.33 -6.05 -1.78
C ALA A 180 -9.53 -6.35 -2.69
N LEU A 181 -9.32 -7.12 -3.76
CA LEU A 181 -10.37 -7.46 -4.69
C LEU A 181 -11.37 -8.46 -4.12
N VAL A 182 -10.88 -9.45 -3.36
CA VAL A 182 -11.76 -10.33 -2.58
C VAL A 182 -12.57 -9.51 -1.58
N ALA A 183 -11.94 -8.61 -0.82
CA ALA A 183 -12.63 -7.78 0.18
C ALA A 183 -13.72 -6.90 -0.44
N ILE A 184 -13.49 -6.33 -1.62
CA ILE A 184 -14.50 -5.54 -2.36
C ILE A 184 -15.71 -6.40 -2.72
N GLU A 185 -15.48 -7.60 -3.26
CA GLU A 185 -16.59 -8.49 -3.63
C GLU A 185 -17.30 -9.06 -2.39
N LEU A 186 -16.58 -9.33 -1.29
CA LEU A 186 -17.20 -9.67 0.00
C LEU A 186 -18.09 -8.53 0.51
N ALA A 187 -17.63 -7.28 0.45
CA ALA A 187 -18.43 -6.13 0.86
C ALA A 187 -19.70 -5.96 0.01
N LYS A 188 -19.64 -6.26 -1.30
CA LYS A 188 -20.82 -6.32 -2.18
C LYS A 188 -21.73 -7.50 -1.83
N ALA A 189 -21.19 -8.67 -1.51
CA ALA A 189 -22.00 -9.82 -1.09
C ALA A 189 -22.74 -9.53 0.22
N MET A 190 -22.09 -8.90 1.20
CA MET A 190 -22.72 -8.44 2.44
C MET A 190 -23.89 -7.47 2.18
N LYS A 191 -23.79 -6.64 1.13
CA LYS A 191 -24.89 -5.79 0.66
C LYS A 191 -26.09 -6.59 0.26
N ALA A 192 -25.86 -7.54 -0.63
CA ALA A 192 -26.91 -8.33 -1.23
C ALA A 192 -27.63 -9.20 -0.19
N THR A 193 -26.93 -9.67 0.85
CA THR A 193 -27.52 -10.51 1.90
C THR A 193 -28.17 -9.73 3.04
N GLY A 194 -28.15 -8.39 3.00
CA GLY A 194 -28.71 -7.57 4.08
C GLY A 194 -27.96 -7.70 5.40
N SER A 195 -26.66 -8.01 5.35
CA SER A 195 -25.82 -8.12 6.55
C SER A 195 -25.98 -6.86 7.42
N PRO A 196 -26.18 -6.96 8.75
CA PRO A 196 -26.37 -5.81 9.63
C PRO A 196 -25.14 -4.88 9.70
N LEU A 197 -24.02 -5.36 9.16
CA LEU A 197 -22.77 -4.62 9.01
C LEU A 197 -22.68 -3.84 7.69
N HIS A 198 -23.54 -4.10 6.70
CA HIS A 198 -23.41 -3.56 5.34
C HIS A 198 -23.43 -2.00 5.23
N GLY A 199 -24.13 -1.30 6.11
CA GLY A 199 -24.51 0.12 5.91
C GLY A 199 -23.57 1.21 6.44
N THR A 200 -22.44 0.89 7.09
CA THR A 200 -21.66 1.88 7.85
C THR A 200 -20.16 1.75 7.63
N PHE A 201 -19.74 1.74 6.37
CA PHE A 201 -18.31 1.77 6.03
C PHE A 201 -17.90 3.20 5.65
N GLY A 202 -17.85 4.11 6.63
CA GLY A 202 -17.23 5.43 6.46
C GLY A 202 -15.78 5.32 5.94
N SER A 203 -15.14 4.19 6.23
CA SER A 203 -13.82 3.80 5.72
C SER A 203 -13.80 3.10 4.35
N SER A 204 -14.92 3.07 3.60
CA SER A 204 -14.98 2.36 2.30
C SER A 204 -13.93 2.86 1.30
N LYS A 205 -13.59 4.16 1.38
CA LYS A 205 -12.50 4.76 0.60
C LYS A 205 -11.13 4.13 0.85
N TYR A 206 -10.91 3.59 2.04
CA TYR A 206 -9.67 2.95 2.43
C TYR A 206 -9.68 1.43 2.30
N LEU A 207 -10.81 0.79 1.96
CA LEU A 207 -10.92 -0.67 1.95
C LEU A 207 -9.84 -1.31 1.07
N PHE A 208 -9.67 -0.81 -0.16
CA PHE A 208 -8.66 -1.31 -1.08
C PHE A 208 -7.25 -1.10 -0.54
N ALA A 209 -6.94 0.13 -0.10
CA ALA A 209 -5.62 0.49 0.44
C ALA A 209 -5.26 -0.32 1.68
N ALA A 210 -6.18 -0.47 2.64
CA ALA A 210 -5.99 -1.26 3.84
C ALA A 210 -5.64 -2.71 3.51
N CYS A 211 -6.38 -3.32 2.57
CA CYS A 211 -6.08 -4.67 2.09
C CYS A 211 -4.76 -4.76 1.35
N LEU A 212 -4.38 -3.73 0.57
CA LEU A 212 -3.11 -3.72 -0.13
C LEU A 212 -1.91 -3.65 0.83
N ILE A 213 -2.00 -2.84 1.89
CA ILE A 213 -0.88 -2.58 2.80
C ILE A 213 -0.88 -3.44 4.08
N HIS A 214 -1.87 -4.30 4.30
CA HIS A 214 -2.01 -5.03 5.58
C HIS A 214 -0.78 -5.87 5.95
N ASP A 215 -0.07 -6.36 4.95
CA ASP A 215 1.12 -7.20 5.10
C ASP A 215 2.42 -6.43 4.81
N ALA A 216 2.37 -5.11 4.61
CA ALA A 216 3.57 -4.31 4.32
C ALA A 216 4.62 -4.37 5.44
N GLY A 217 4.21 -4.63 6.67
CA GLY A 217 5.11 -4.88 7.80
C GLY A 217 6.01 -6.11 7.65
N LYS A 218 5.69 -7.05 6.75
CA LYS A 218 6.60 -8.16 6.41
C LYS A 218 7.85 -7.66 5.70
N LEU A 219 7.72 -6.61 4.89
CA LEU A 219 8.86 -5.95 4.26
C LEU A 219 9.72 -5.21 5.29
N VAL A 220 9.08 -4.63 6.31
CA VAL A 220 9.80 -4.02 7.43
C VAL A 220 10.61 -5.06 8.20
N LEU A 221 10.01 -6.21 8.52
CA LEU A 221 10.71 -7.32 9.16
C LEU A 221 11.90 -7.82 8.31
N GLU A 222 11.74 -7.94 6.99
CA GLU A 222 12.82 -8.32 6.08
C GLU A 222 14.00 -7.33 6.12
N LEU A 223 13.74 -6.02 6.21
CA LEU A 223 14.79 -4.99 6.31
C LEU A 223 15.46 -4.96 7.70
N LEU A 224 14.68 -5.07 8.77
CA LEU A 224 15.20 -5.02 10.14
C LEU A 224 15.92 -6.31 10.54
N TYR A 225 15.59 -7.44 9.93
CA TYR A 225 16.16 -8.75 10.20
C TYR A 225 16.76 -9.39 8.93
N PRO A 226 17.82 -8.79 8.36
CA PRO A 226 18.43 -9.26 7.12
C PRO A 226 19.16 -10.60 7.31
N LYS A 227 19.55 -11.24 6.21
CA LYS A 227 20.26 -12.55 6.17
C LYS A 227 21.52 -12.62 7.03
N THR A 228 22.15 -11.48 7.31
CA THR A 228 23.35 -11.40 8.15
C THR A 228 23.05 -11.55 9.65
N LYS A 229 21.79 -11.44 10.07
CA LYS A 229 21.38 -11.66 11.46
C LYS A 229 21.03 -13.14 11.70
N PRO A 230 21.33 -13.69 12.90
CA PRO A 230 20.98 -15.08 13.24
C PRO A 230 19.48 -15.39 13.14
N ASN A 231 18.65 -14.38 13.37
CA ASN A 231 17.20 -14.45 13.23
C ASN A 231 16.73 -13.77 11.93
N ALA A 232 17.26 -14.15 10.78
CA ALA A 232 16.84 -13.54 9.51
C ALA A 232 15.35 -13.83 9.20
N TYR A 233 14.59 -12.81 8.77
CA TYR A 233 13.17 -12.98 8.45
C TYR A 233 12.97 -13.92 7.25
N ALA A 234 13.85 -13.86 6.24
CA ALA A 234 13.85 -14.80 5.10
C ALA A 234 13.94 -16.28 5.53
N ALA A 235 14.78 -16.59 6.53
CA ALA A 235 14.93 -17.95 7.04
C ALA A 235 13.66 -18.43 7.75
N PHE A 236 13.01 -17.54 8.53
CA PHE A 236 11.70 -17.83 9.11
C PHE A 236 10.64 -18.10 8.04
N ARG A 237 10.57 -17.28 6.98
CA ARG A 237 9.64 -17.49 5.86
C ARG A 237 9.86 -18.84 5.19
N GLN A 238 11.11 -19.20 4.92
CA GLN A 238 11.46 -20.49 4.34
C GLN A 238 11.04 -21.65 5.25
N ALA A 239 11.34 -21.58 6.55
CA ALA A 239 10.97 -22.64 7.50
C ALA A 239 9.44 -22.84 7.58
N VAL A 240 8.66 -21.76 7.54
CA VAL A 240 7.19 -21.82 7.49
C VAL A 240 6.68 -22.40 6.17
N ALA A 241 7.37 -22.15 5.05
CA ALA A 241 7.00 -22.73 3.76
C ALA A 241 7.30 -24.24 3.71
N GLU A 242 8.42 -24.68 4.27
CA GLU A 242 8.82 -26.10 4.35
C GLU A 242 7.98 -26.91 5.32
N LYS A 243 7.58 -26.29 6.45
CA LYS A 243 6.73 -26.89 7.48
C LYS A 243 5.55 -25.97 7.77
N PRO A 244 4.48 -26.02 6.94
CA PRO A 244 3.31 -25.18 7.13
C PRO A 244 2.70 -25.39 8.53
N VAL A 245 2.57 -24.30 9.27
CA VAL A 245 1.88 -24.25 10.56
C VAL A 245 0.60 -23.43 10.46
N SER A 246 -0.27 -23.55 11.46
CA SER A 246 -1.48 -22.72 11.50
C SER A 246 -1.12 -21.23 11.55
N ARG A 247 -2.03 -20.39 11.04
CA ARG A 247 -1.88 -18.93 11.05
C ARG A 247 -1.57 -18.38 12.45
N ALA A 248 -2.28 -18.86 13.46
CA ALA A 248 -2.08 -18.47 14.86
C ALA A 248 -0.67 -18.85 15.38
N ILE A 249 -0.20 -20.07 15.07
CA ILE A 249 1.15 -20.50 15.47
C ILE A 249 2.21 -19.67 14.74
N ARG A 250 2.07 -19.47 13.43
CA ARG A 250 2.99 -18.64 12.65
C ARG A 250 3.11 -17.23 13.24
N HIS A 251 1.98 -16.62 13.55
CA HIS A 251 1.90 -15.28 14.12
C HIS A 251 2.57 -15.21 15.50
N PHE A 252 2.28 -16.17 16.38
CA PHE A 252 2.93 -16.28 17.68
C PHE A 252 4.45 -16.44 17.57
N VAL A 253 4.93 -17.31 16.66
CA VAL A 253 6.37 -17.54 16.44
C VAL A 253 7.05 -16.28 15.90
N GLU A 254 6.41 -15.58 14.95
CA GLU A 254 6.93 -14.32 14.42
C GLU A 254 7.09 -13.28 15.54
N GLN A 255 6.05 -13.05 16.34
CA GLN A 255 6.14 -12.13 17.48
C GLN A 255 7.22 -12.55 18.48
N SER A 256 7.36 -13.86 18.75
CA SER A 256 8.36 -14.37 19.69
C SER A 256 9.80 -14.20 19.20
N LEU A 257 10.05 -14.35 17.89
CA LEU A 257 11.39 -14.25 17.30
C LEU A 257 11.83 -12.81 17.02
N PHE A 258 10.88 -11.93 16.69
CA PHE A 258 11.17 -10.57 16.22
C PHE A 258 10.71 -9.48 17.20
N GLY A 259 10.10 -9.86 18.33
CA GLY A 259 9.52 -8.97 19.34
C GLY A 259 8.16 -8.37 18.94
N TYR A 260 7.97 -8.12 17.65
CA TYR A 260 6.73 -7.67 17.04
C TYR A 260 6.47 -8.43 15.74
N SER A 261 5.20 -8.61 15.45
CA SER A 261 4.70 -9.22 14.22
C SER A 261 4.51 -8.20 13.10
N HIS A 262 4.27 -8.69 11.89
CA HIS A 262 4.09 -7.84 10.71
C HIS A 262 2.91 -6.89 10.84
N GLU A 263 1.80 -7.26 11.49
CA GLU A 263 0.65 -6.37 11.59
C GLU A 263 0.91 -5.15 12.49
N HIS A 264 1.80 -5.28 13.49
CA HIS A 264 2.28 -4.14 14.27
C HIS A 264 3.04 -3.15 13.38
N TYR A 265 3.97 -3.64 12.55
CA TYR A 265 4.71 -2.79 11.64
C TYR A 265 3.83 -2.19 10.53
N SER A 266 2.85 -2.93 10.01
CA SER A 266 1.86 -2.41 9.05
C SER A 266 1.02 -1.29 9.67
N ALA A 267 0.56 -1.46 10.90
CA ALA A 267 -0.15 -0.42 11.64
C ALA A 267 0.73 0.82 11.87
N GLN A 268 1.97 0.63 12.31
CA GLN A 268 2.91 1.74 12.47
C GLN A 268 3.18 2.47 11.14
N LEU A 269 3.36 1.74 10.03
CA LEU A 269 3.49 2.35 8.70
C LEU A 269 2.25 3.19 8.35
N ALA A 270 1.04 2.69 8.63
CA ALA A 270 -0.19 3.45 8.41
C ALA A 270 -0.29 4.69 9.31
N GLN A 271 0.22 4.62 10.54
CA GLN A 271 0.25 5.75 11.47
C GLN A 271 1.21 6.87 11.00
N HIS A 272 2.37 6.47 10.45
CA HIS A 272 3.36 7.37 9.90
C HIS A 272 2.95 7.95 8.54
N PHE A 273 2.32 7.13 7.69
CA PHE A 273 1.76 7.56 6.42
C PHE A 273 0.34 8.08 6.66
N GLN A 274 0.23 9.33 7.13
CA GLN A 274 -0.97 9.90 7.75
C GLN A 274 -2.30 9.64 7.03
N LEU A 275 -2.28 9.51 5.69
CA LEU A 275 -3.43 9.14 4.88
C LEU A 275 -4.11 7.85 5.35
N PHE A 276 -3.35 6.88 5.88
CA PHE A 276 -3.83 5.56 6.30
C PHE A 276 -4.09 5.43 7.80
N ARG A 277 -3.93 6.50 8.59
CA ARG A 277 -4.30 6.50 10.02
C ARG A 277 -5.71 5.95 10.29
N PRO A 278 -6.74 6.27 9.48
CA PRO A 278 -8.08 5.74 9.74
C PRO A 278 -8.20 4.22 9.71
N VAL A 279 -7.24 3.51 9.08
CA VAL A 279 -7.25 2.04 9.00
C VAL A 279 -6.21 1.36 9.87
N GLU A 280 -5.35 2.10 10.58
CA GLU A 280 -4.27 1.59 11.43
C GLU A 280 -4.74 0.43 12.32
N ARG A 281 -5.82 0.65 13.08
CA ARG A 281 -6.34 -0.34 14.03
C ARG A 281 -6.90 -1.58 13.34
N ALA A 282 -7.49 -1.43 12.17
CA ALA A 282 -7.96 -2.59 11.40
C ALA A 282 -6.78 -3.42 10.89
N LEU A 283 -5.67 -2.78 10.50
CA LEU A 283 -4.44 -3.50 10.16
C LEU A 283 -3.88 -4.23 11.38
N LEU A 284 -3.78 -3.57 12.54
CA LEU A 284 -3.23 -4.16 13.76
C LEU A 284 -3.99 -5.42 14.21
N PHE A 285 -5.31 -5.44 14.03
CA PHE A 285 -6.18 -6.50 14.53
C PHE A 285 -6.69 -7.45 13.45
N HIS A 286 -6.13 -7.47 12.23
CA HIS A 286 -6.68 -8.33 11.16
C HIS A 286 -6.41 -9.84 11.37
N HIS A 287 -5.54 -10.22 12.31
CA HIS A 287 -5.38 -11.60 12.79
C HIS A 287 -6.28 -11.94 13.99
N ASP A 288 -6.75 -10.92 14.72
CA ASP A 288 -7.72 -11.03 15.81
C ASP A 288 -8.76 -9.89 15.75
N PRO A 289 -9.74 -9.97 14.82
CA PRO A 289 -10.64 -8.84 14.57
C PRO A 289 -11.51 -8.46 15.76
N TYR A 290 -11.70 -9.36 16.73
CA TYR A 290 -12.49 -9.09 17.92
C TYR A 290 -11.81 -8.04 18.82
N GLY A 291 -10.47 -7.97 18.81
CA GLY A 291 -9.71 -6.89 19.44
C GLY A 291 -10.05 -5.50 18.88
N ALA A 292 -10.47 -5.41 17.61
CA ALA A 292 -10.88 -4.15 17.00
C ALA A 292 -12.28 -3.65 17.43
N ARG A 293 -13.09 -4.43 18.17
CA ARG A 293 -14.41 -3.99 18.65
C ARG A 293 -14.34 -2.72 19.48
N ALA A 294 -13.32 -2.62 20.34
CA ALA A 294 -13.11 -1.45 21.19
C ALA A 294 -12.73 -0.18 20.41
N ALA A 295 -12.23 -0.33 19.17
CA ALA A 295 -11.88 0.79 18.30
C ALA A 295 -13.09 1.35 17.50
N GLY A 296 -14.26 0.71 17.60
CA GLY A 296 -15.49 1.14 16.95
C GLY A 296 -15.97 0.20 15.85
N LYS A 297 -17.25 0.33 15.50
CA LYS A 297 -17.94 -0.57 14.56
C LYS A 297 -17.26 -0.64 13.20
N GLU A 298 -16.85 0.51 12.63
CA GLU A 298 -16.25 0.55 11.30
C GLU A 298 -14.89 -0.17 11.26
N THR A 299 -14.04 0.09 12.26
CA THR A 299 -12.72 -0.54 12.38
C THR A 299 -12.85 -2.05 12.57
N HIS A 300 -13.76 -2.49 13.44
CA HIS A 300 -14.05 -3.91 13.63
C HIS A 300 -14.48 -4.57 12.32
N GLN A 301 -15.38 -3.93 11.58
CA GLN A 301 -15.87 -4.46 10.32
C GLN A 301 -14.76 -4.56 9.25
N LEU A 302 -13.86 -3.57 9.18
CA LEU A 302 -12.70 -3.62 8.31
C LEU A 302 -11.71 -4.71 8.71
N ALA A 303 -11.47 -4.91 10.00
CA ALA A 303 -10.64 -6.01 10.47
C ALA A 303 -11.24 -7.38 10.09
N LEU A 304 -12.57 -7.56 10.22
CA LEU A 304 -13.27 -8.78 9.81
C LEU A 304 -13.15 -9.04 8.31
N LEU A 305 -13.44 -8.04 7.48
CA LEU A 305 -13.32 -8.16 6.02
C LEU A 305 -11.89 -8.48 5.60
N LEU A 306 -10.92 -7.79 6.19
CA LEU A 306 -9.50 -7.99 5.91
C LEU A 306 -9.04 -9.39 6.31
N ALA A 307 -9.47 -9.89 7.48
CA ALA A 307 -9.15 -11.23 7.96
C ALA A 307 -9.65 -12.32 7.02
N VAL A 308 -10.93 -12.24 6.60
CA VAL A 308 -11.55 -13.21 5.69
C VAL A 308 -10.93 -13.11 4.29
N ALA A 309 -10.76 -11.90 3.76
CA ALA A 309 -10.20 -11.69 2.43
C ALA A 309 -8.74 -12.17 2.33
N SER A 310 -7.92 -11.90 3.35
CA SER A 310 -6.52 -12.34 3.39
C SER A 310 -6.44 -13.87 3.39
N ASN A 311 -7.28 -14.53 4.21
CA ASN A 311 -7.34 -15.99 4.27
C ASN A 311 -7.75 -16.62 2.91
N VAL A 312 -8.76 -16.06 2.25
CA VAL A 312 -9.16 -16.48 0.89
C VAL A 312 -8.02 -16.23 -0.13
N ALA A 313 -7.34 -15.09 -0.04
CA ALA A 313 -6.26 -14.71 -0.94
C ALA A 313 -4.98 -15.56 -0.77
N THR A 314 -4.71 -16.07 0.44
CA THR A 314 -3.58 -16.96 0.72
C THR A 314 -3.72 -18.30 -0.01
N THR A 315 -4.90 -18.92 0.03
CA THR A 315 -5.14 -20.24 -0.58
C THR A 315 -5.90 -20.14 -1.90
N PHE A 316 -5.84 -18.99 -2.57
CA PHE A 316 -6.73 -18.60 -3.66
C PHE A 316 -6.86 -19.70 -4.72
N ARG A 317 -7.95 -20.44 -4.60
CA ARG A 317 -8.31 -21.59 -5.44
C ARG A 317 -9.80 -21.47 -5.70
N VAL A 318 -10.21 -21.50 -6.96
CA VAL A 318 -11.63 -21.47 -7.32
C VAL A 318 -12.25 -22.81 -6.92
N PRO A 319 -13.16 -22.85 -5.92
CA PRO A 319 -13.85 -24.07 -5.55
C PRO A 319 -14.82 -24.48 -6.66
N ARG A 320 -15.07 -25.78 -6.81
CA ARG A 320 -16.04 -26.27 -7.82
C ARG A 320 -17.48 -26.04 -7.37
N ASP A 321 -17.75 -26.26 -6.09
CA ASP A 321 -19.06 -26.16 -5.46
C ASP A 321 -18.92 -25.83 -3.96
N THR A 322 -20.03 -25.75 -3.23
CA THR A 322 -20.06 -25.40 -1.80
C THR A 322 -19.66 -26.54 -0.85
N ALA A 323 -19.44 -27.76 -1.36
CA ALA A 323 -18.94 -28.91 -0.61
C ALA A 323 -17.40 -29.02 -0.63
N ASP A 324 -16.72 -28.20 -1.44
CA ASP A 324 -15.28 -28.19 -1.57
C ASP A 324 -14.55 -28.04 -0.21
N PRO A 325 -13.56 -28.90 0.12
CA PRO A 325 -12.85 -28.85 1.39
C PRO A 325 -12.12 -27.52 1.68
N ILE A 326 -11.84 -26.69 0.66
CA ILE A 326 -11.19 -25.38 0.85
C ILE A 326 -12.00 -24.47 1.77
N PHE A 327 -13.32 -24.64 1.81
CA PHE A 327 -14.17 -23.89 2.73
C PHE A 327 -13.83 -24.17 4.19
N ASN A 328 -13.24 -25.31 4.55
CA ASN A 328 -12.79 -25.55 5.92
C ASN A 328 -11.65 -24.60 6.32
N ALA A 329 -10.84 -24.15 5.35
CA ALA A 329 -9.84 -23.13 5.60
C ALA A 329 -10.46 -21.73 5.71
N TRP A 330 -11.53 -21.45 4.96
CA TRP A 330 -12.13 -20.11 4.87
C TRP A 330 -13.22 -19.80 5.90
N LEU A 331 -13.95 -20.81 6.38
CA LEU A 331 -15.08 -20.65 7.30
C LEU A 331 -14.64 -20.43 8.74
N THR A 332 -13.93 -19.32 8.94
CA THR A 332 -13.52 -18.85 10.25
C THR A 332 -14.68 -18.13 10.95
N PRO A 333 -14.61 -17.91 12.29
CA PRO A 333 -15.68 -17.22 13.04
C PRO A 333 -16.11 -15.88 12.45
N GLU A 334 -15.18 -15.17 11.80
CA GLU A 334 -15.41 -13.89 11.13
C GLU A 334 -16.42 -13.99 9.98
N VAL A 335 -16.45 -15.11 9.25
CA VAL A 335 -17.41 -15.33 8.15
C VAL A 335 -18.84 -15.35 8.68
N LYS A 336 -19.04 -15.97 9.85
CA LYS A 336 -20.34 -16.01 10.54
C LYS A 336 -20.75 -14.61 10.98
N GLU A 337 -19.83 -13.85 11.56
CA GLU A 337 -20.08 -12.46 11.98
C GLU A 337 -20.49 -11.57 10.78
N LEU A 338 -19.84 -11.76 9.63
CA LEU A 338 -20.18 -11.05 8.40
C LEU A 338 -21.49 -11.54 7.74
N SER A 339 -22.09 -12.61 8.26
CA SER A 339 -23.31 -13.25 7.72
C SER A 339 -23.13 -13.72 6.27
N LEU A 340 -21.96 -14.29 5.95
CA LEU A 340 -21.64 -14.78 4.61
C LEU A 340 -21.86 -16.29 4.50
N ALA A 341 -22.67 -16.71 3.54
CA ALA A 341 -22.86 -18.12 3.21
C ALA A 341 -21.74 -18.65 2.29
N ARG A 342 -21.55 -19.97 2.24
CA ARG A 342 -20.59 -20.62 1.31
C ARG A 342 -20.84 -20.26 -0.14
N SER A 343 -22.10 -20.14 -0.55
CA SER A 343 -22.49 -19.74 -1.91
C SER A 343 -22.02 -18.33 -2.26
N ALA A 344 -22.08 -17.40 -1.30
CA ALA A 344 -21.58 -16.04 -1.47
C ALA A 344 -20.05 -16.02 -1.63
N LEU A 345 -19.33 -16.79 -0.80
CA LEU A 345 -17.88 -16.93 -0.90
C LEU A 345 -17.45 -17.57 -2.25
N LEU A 346 -18.18 -18.58 -2.73
CA LEU A 346 -17.95 -19.19 -4.04
C LEU A 346 -18.09 -18.16 -5.17
N ALA A 347 -19.19 -17.41 -5.19
CA ALA A 347 -19.46 -16.38 -6.18
C ALA A 347 -18.38 -15.27 -6.16
N VAL A 348 -17.93 -14.87 -4.97
CA VAL A 348 -16.82 -13.91 -4.80
C VAL A 348 -15.55 -14.42 -5.48
N VAL A 349 -15.13 -15.65 -5.20
CA VAL A 349 -13.87 -16.20 -5.74
C VAL A 349 -13.95 -16.41 -7.25
N GLN A 350 -15.09 -16.90 -7.77
CA GLN A 350 -15.32 -17.04 -9.21
C GLN A 350 -15.18 -15.69 -9.93
N LYS A 351 -15.84 -14.65 -9.42
CA LYS A 351 -15.79 -13.31 -10.02
C LYS A 351 -14.40 -12.68 -9.99
N VAL A 352 -13.65 -12.86 -8.90
CA VAL A 352 -12.26 -12.39 -8.83
C VAL A 352 -11.37 -13.17 -9.81
N SER A 353 -11.59 -14.48 -9.98
CA SER A 353 -10.85 -15.32 -10.91
C SER A 353 -11.10 -14.97 -12.38
N GLU A 354 -12.37 -14.76 -12.76
CA GLU A 354 -12.78 -14.34 -14.11
C GLU A 354 -12.12 -13.03 -14.54
N SER A 355 -11.72 -12.23 -13.56
CA SER A 355 -11.05 -10.97 -13.82
C SER A 355 -9.54 -11.09 -14.10
N GLY A 356 -8.98 -12.31 -14.24
CA GLY A 356 -7.60 -12.52 -14.70
C GLY A 356 -6.50 -12.36 -13.64
N LEU A 357 -6.74 -12.76 -12.38
CA LEU A 357 -5.78 -12.65 -11.26
C LEU A 357 -5.28 -13.98 -10.66
N SER A 358 -5.55 -15.08 -11.36
CA SER A 358 -4.95 -16.39 -11.04
C SER A 358 -3.43 -16.30 -11.01
#